data_AF-A0A2M8P348-F1
#
_entry.id   AF-A0A2M8P348-F1
#
_cell.length_a   1.000
_cell.length_b   1.000
_cell.length_c   1.000
_cell.angle_alpha   90.00
_cell.angle_beta   90.00
_cell.angle_gamma   90.00
#
_symmetry.space_group_name_H-M   'P 1'
#
loop_
_entity.id
_entity.type
_entity.pdbx_description
1 polymer ?
#
loop_
_entity_poly.entity_id
_entity_poly.type
_entity_poly.pdbx_seq_one_letter_code
_entity_poly.pdbx_strand_id
1 'polypeptide(L)'
;MSMTDAAKQFLESTFKGDKEAWRAVACEAIKGQADLLDAIRFPEGFSIDWSGLKYEVKEESGDSGKVGISGTVKITRLGMSQEQNIQDAGFDELPMKREGGSWKACPQNITN
;
A
#
# COMPACT_ATOMS: atom_id res chain seq x y z
N MET A 1 6.56 -4.12 14.40
CA MET A 1 6.47 -3.97 12.93
C MET A 1 7.27 -2.74 12.54
N SER A 2 8.16 -2.85 11.55
CA SER A 2 8.90 -1.69 11.06
C SER A 2 8.02 -0.79 10.20
N MET A 3 8.49 0.42 9.87
CA MET A 3 7.76 1.35 9.00
C MET A 3 7.58 0.77 7.59
N THR A 4 8.61 0.12 7.04
CA THR A 4 8.57 -0.50 5.72
C THR A 4 7.67 -1.74 5.68
N ASP A 5 7.62 -2.54 6.76
CA ASP A 5 6.67 -3.66 6.86
C ASP A 5 5.23 -3.18 6.86
N ALA A 6 4.94 -2.10 7.59
CA ALA A 6 3.60 -1.50 7.63
C ALA A 6 3.21 -0.93 6.26
N ALA A 7 4.14 -0.27 5.56
CA ALA A 7 3.92 0.24 4.21
C ALA A 7 3.64 -0.89 3.20
N LYS A 8 4.43 -1.97 3.26
CA LYS A 8 4.23 -3.16 2.41
C LYS A 8 2.87 -3.80 2.66
N GLN A 9 2.49 -4.01 3.93
CA GLN A 9 1.20 -4.60 4.28
C GLN A 9 0.03 -3.70 3.86
N PHE A 10 0.17 -2.38 3.96
CA PHE A 10 -0.85 -1.42 3.51
C PHE A 10 -1.09 -1.53 2.01
N LEU A 11 -0.02 -1.56 1.21
CA LEU A 11 -0.14 -1.70 -0.24
C LEU A 11 -0.78 -3.05 -0.60
N GLU A 12 -0.23 -4.16 -0.10
CA GLU A 12 -0.75 -5.49 -0.42
C GLU A 12 -2.22 -5.67 -0.02
N SER A 13 -2.64 -5.17 1.14
CA SER A 13 -4.02 -5.27 1.61
C SER A 13 -4.98 -4.41 0.78
N THR A 14 -4.53 -3.24 0.31
CA THR A 14 -5.30 -2.35 -0.59
C THR A 14 -5.68 -3.11 -1.86
N PHE A 15 -4.70 -3.74 -2.50
CA PHE A 15 -4.92 -4.45 -3.77
C PHE A 15 -5.55 -5.83 -3.60
N LYS A 16 -5.40 -6.49 -2.43
CA LYS A 16 -6.13 -7.73 -2.13
C LYS A 16 -7.59 -7.48 -1.74
N GLY A 17 -7.99 -6.22 -1.51
CA GLY A 17 -9.29 -5.89 -0.94
C GLY A 17 -9.46 -6.39 0.50
N ASP A 18 -8.37 -6.65 1.21
CA ASP A 18 -8.38 -7.15 2.59
C ASP A 18 -8.59 -5.99 3.56
N LYS A 19 -9.87 -5.67 3.80
CA LYS A 19 -10.25 -4.55 4.67
C LYS A 19 -9.73 -4.66 6.09
N GLU A 20 -9.64 -5.87 6.63
CA GLU A 20 -9.23 -6.06 8.02
C GLU A 20 -7.73 -5.82 8.15
N ALA A 21 -6.93 -6.46 7.29
CA ALA A 21 -5.50 -6.21 7.25
C ALA A 21 -5.19 -4.74 6.92
N TRP A 22 -5.97 -4.13 6.03
CA TRP A 22 -5.81 -2.72 5.67
C TRP A 22 -6.09 -1.79 6.85
N ARG A 23 -7.23 -1.96 7.54
CA ARG A 23 -7.57 -1.16 8.74
C ARG A 23 -6.54 -1.34 9.85
N ALA A 24 -5.90 -2.49 9.95
CA ALA A 24 -4.86 -2.74 10.95
C ALA A 24 -3.60 -1.89 10.71
N VAL A 25 -3.30 -1.48 9.47
CA VAL A 25 -2.09 -0.73 9.12
C VAL A 25 -2.37 0.68 8.57
N ALA A 26 -3.62 1.01 8.27
CA ALA A 26 -4.05 2.37 7.96
C ALA A 26 -4.18 3.22 9.23
N CYS A 27 -3.89 4.51 9.14
CA CYS A 27 -4.07 5.42 10.27
C CYS A 27 -5.52 5.84 10.47
N GLU A 28 -5.86 6.28 11.68
CA GLU A 28 -7.24 6.57 12.09
C GLU A 28 -7.98 7.48 11.11
N ALA A 29 -7.29 8.48 10.55
CA ALA A 29 -7.86 9.46 9.62
C ALA A 29 -8.49 8.84 8.36
N ILE A 30 -8.01 7.67 7.93
CA ILE A 30 -8.46 7.03 6.69
C ILE A 30 -9.14 5.68 6.92
N LYS A 31 -9.21 5.16 8.15
CA LYS A 31 -9.83 3.86 8.45
C LYS A 31 -11.27 3.73 7.95
N GLY A 32 -12.03 4.84 7.95
CA GLY A 32 -13.40 4.90 7.43
C GLY A 32 -13.50 4.69 5.92
N GLN A 33 -12.40 4.83 5.18
CA GLN A 33 -12.36 4.64 3.73
C GLN A 33 -12.11 3.18 3.32
N ALA A 34 -11.98 2.24 4.28
CA ALA A 34 -11.77 0.83 3.98
C ALA A 34 -12.88 0.22 3.10
N ASP A 35 -14.08 0.81 3.08
CA ASP A 35 -15.17 0.35 2.21
C ASP A 35 -14.93 0.70 0.74
N LEU A 36 -14.07 1.67 0.42
CA LEU A 36 -13.63 1.93 -0.95
C LEU A 36 -12.83 0.75 -1.54
N LEU A 37 -12.25 -0.10 -0.69
CA LEU A 37 -11.53 -1.29 -1.15
C LEU A 37 -12.44 -2.34 -1.81
N ASP A 38 -13.76 -2.32 -1.53
CA ASP A 38 -14.70 -3.20 -2.24
C ASP A 38 -14.73 -2.91 -3.74
N ALA A 39 -14.50 -1.65 -4.13
CA ALA A 39 -14.42 -1.25 -5.53
C ALA A 39 -13.12 -1.69 -6.21
N ILE A 40 -12.09 -2.03 -5.42
CA ILE A 40 -10.76 -2.47 -5.90
C ILE A 40 -10.69 -3.99 -6.04
N ARG A 41 -11.75 -4.73 -5.68
CA ARG A 41 -11.77 -6.19 -5.77
C ARG A 41 -11.56 -6.64 -7.21
N PHE A 42 -10.41 -7.27 -7.43
CA PHE A 42 -10.07 -7.76 -8.75
C PHE A 42 -10.93 -8.98 -9.14
N PRO A 43 -11.35 -9.07 -10.42
CA PRO A 43 -12.08 -10.23 -10.92
C PRO A 43 -11.20 -11.49 -10.90
N GLU A 44 -11.84 -12.66 -10.96
CA GLU A 44 -11.13 -13.93 -11.08
C GLU A 44 -10.14 -13.93 -12.24
N GLY A 45 -8.99 -14.59 -12.05
CA GLY A 45 -7.89 -14.61 -13.02
C GLY A 45 -7.02 -13.35 -13.02
N PHE A 46 -7.16 -12.50 -12.00
CA PHE A 46 -6.25 -11.40 -11.72
C PHE A 46 -5.27 -11.75 -10.59
N SER A 47 -3.99 -11.48 -10.78
CA SER A 47 -2.96 -11.64 -9.74
C SER A 47 -1.91 -10.55 -9.87
N ILE A 48 -1.43 -10.02 -8.75
CA ILE A 48 -0.31 -9.09 -8.72
C ILE A 48 0.87 -9.74 -8.00
N ASP A 49 2.03 -9.72 -8.66
CA ASP A 49 3.32 -10.06 -8.06
C ASP A 49 4.03 -8.78 -7.62
N TRP A 50 4.24 -8.68 -6.30
CA TRP A 50 4.85 -7.55 -5.60
C TRP A 50 6.36 -7.72 -5.37
N SER A 51 6.93 -8.87 -5.78
CA SER A 51 8.33 -9.20 -5.48
C SER A 51 9.34 -8.25 -6.11
N GLY A 52 8.95 -7.52 -7.16
CA GLY A 52 9.74 -6.48 -7.81
C GLY A 52 9.77 -5.13 -7.06
N LEU A 53 8.98 -4.96 -5.99
CA LEU A 53 8.95 -3.72 -5.22
C LEU A 53 10.05 -3.64 -4.16
N LYS A 54 10.58 -2.43 -4.01
CA LYS A 54 11.52 -2.04 -2.95
C LYS A 54 10.90 -0.94 -2.09
N TYR A 55 11.13 -1.05 -0.80
CA TYR A 55 10.65 -0.11 0.22
C TYR A 55 11.85 0.45 0.96
N GLU A 56 11.96 1.77 1.03
CA GLU A 56 13.07 2.47 1.68
C GLU A 56 12.53 3.56 2.59
N VAL A 57 13.04 3.67 3.82
CA VAL A 57 12.73 4.81 4.69
C VAL A 57 13.43 6.05 4.12
N LYS A 58 12.64 7.02 3.65
CA LYS A 58 13.16 8.30 3.14
C LYS A 58 13.31 9.33 4.25
N GLU A 59 12.38 9.30 5.20
CA GLU A 59 12.33 10.22 6.33
C GLU A 59 11.78 9.50 7.56
N GLU A 60 12.40 9.69 8.70
CA GLU A 60 11.88 9.22 9.99
C GLU A 60 12.25 10.26 11.07
N SER A 61 11.23 10.85 11.68
CA SER A 61 11.36 11.86 12.72
C SER A 61 10.27 11.66 13.77
N GLY A 62 10.68 11.12 14.92
CA GLY A 62 9.78 10.80 16.03
C GLY A 62 8.64 9.87 15.62
N ASP A 63 7.42 10.40 15.66
CA ASP A 63 6.19 9.68 15.32
C ASP A 63 5.73 9.87 13.87
N SER A 64 6.58 10.43 13.01
CA SER A 64 6.27 10.67 11.59
C SER A 64 7.39 10.16 10.68
N GLY A 65 7.04 9.79 9.46
CA GLY A 65 8.02 9.38 8.47
C GLY A 65 7.44 9.19 7.08
N LYS A 66 8.28 8.77 6.15
CA LYS A 66 7.92 8.49 4.76
C LYS A 66 8.66 7.25 4.27
N VAL A 67 7.94 6.38 3.59
CA VAL A 67 8.51 5.25 2.88
C VAL A 67 8.44 5.52 1.38
N GLY A 68 9.60 5.52 0.73
CA GLY A 68 9.69 5.51 -0.73
C GLY A 68 9.43 4.11 -1.25
N ILE A 69 8.62 4.01 -2.30
CA ILE A 69 8.24 2.77 -2.96
C ILE A 69 8.71 2.85 -4.41
N SER A 70 9.47 1.85 -4.85
CA SER A 70 10.03 1.83 -6.21
C SER A 70 10.04 0.42 -6.77
N GLY A 71 10.13 0.32 -8.09
CA GLY A 71 10.21 -0.95 -8.82
C GLY A 71 8.97 -1.23 -9.64
N THR A 72 8.89 -2.46 -10.15
CA THR A 72 7.81 -2.92 -11.02
C THR A 72 6.95 -3.96 -10.33
N VAL A 73 5.65 -3.88 -10.57
CA VAL A 73 4.70 -4.93 -10.25
C VAL A 73 4.35 -5.68 -11.52
N LYS A 74 4.20 -7.00 -11.43
CA LYS A 74 3.69 -7.80 -12.54
C LYS A 74 2.23 -8.11 -12.29
N ILE A 75 1.38 -7.59 -13.16
CA ILE A 75 -0.06 -7.78 -13.13
C ILE A 75 -0.42 -8.82 -14.17
N THR A 76 -1.04 -9.92 -13.75
CA THR A 76 -1.57 -10.93 -14.66
C THR A 76 -3.08 -10.84 -14.67
N ARG A 77 -3.68 -10.77 -15.86
CA ARG A 77 -5.13 -10.80 -16.08
C ARG A 77 -5.45 -11.76 -17.21
N LEU A 78 -6.28 -12.77 -16.94
CA LEU A 78 -6.72 -13.76 -17.93
C LEU A 78 -5.53 -14.44 -18.65
N GLY A 79 -4.46 -14.73 -17.93
CA GLY A 79 -3.25 -15.38 -18.46
C GLY A 79 -2.29 -14.46 -19.22
N MET A 80 -2.64 -13.18 -19.42
CA MET A 80 -1.72 -12.17 -19.95
C MET A 80 -1.06 -11.42 -18.81
N SER A 81 0.26 -11.28 -18.85
CA SER A 81 1.01 -10.48 -17.86
C SER A 81 1.50 -9.17 -18.45
N GLN A 82 1.42 -8.11 -17.65
CA GLN A 82 2.00 -6.81 -17.93
C GLN A 82 2.81 -6.35 -16.71
N GLU A 83 3.94 -5.71 -16.96
CA GLU A 83 4.71 -5.02 -15.92
C GLU A 83 4.30 -3.55 -15.87
N GLN A 84 4.17 -3.03 -14.65
CA GLN A 84 3.87 -1.63 -14.41
C GLN A 84 4.83 -1.07 -13.36
N ASN A 85 5.44 0.07 -13.64
CA ASN A 85 6.21 0.79 -12.63
C ASN A 85 5.24 1.42 -11.62
N ILE A 86 5.50 1.20 -10.34
CA ILE A 86 4.65 1.67 -9.25
C ILE A 86 4.63 3.21 -9.13
N GLN A 87 5.74 3.85 -9.53
CA GLN A 87 5.86 5.31 -9.53
C GLN A 87 4.99 5.94 -10.62
N ASP A 88 4.86 5.28 -11.78
CA ASP A 88 3.95 5.73 -12.85
C ASP A 88 2.47 5.62 -12.44
N ALA A 89 2.17 4.76 -11.46
CA ALA A 89 0.86 4.64 -10.85
C ALA A 89 0.63 5.64 -9.70
N GLY A 90 1.56 6.58 -9.46
CA GLY A 90 1.46 7.61 -8.43
C GLY A 90 1.84 7.15 -7.02
N PHE A 91 2.43 5.96 -6.88
CA PHE A 91 2.88 5.41 -5.60
C PHE A 91 4.39 5.54 -5.44
N ASP A 92 4.89 6.77 -5.30
CA ASP A 92 6.32 7.05 -5.08
C ASP A 92 6.67 7.16 -3.60
N GLU A 93 5.88 7.90 -2.82
CA GLU A 93 6.06 8.06 -1.38
C GLU A 93 4.78 7.77 -0.61
N LEU A 94 4.90 6.99 0.47
CA LEU A 94 3.82 6.72 1.40
C LEU A 94 4.08 7.43 2.73
N PRO A 95 3.24 8.40 3.14
CA PRO A 95 3.36 9.04 4.43
C PRO A 95 3.03 8.04 5.54
N MET A 96 3.82 8.05 6.61
CA MET A 96 3.68 7.14 7.73
C MET A 96 3.58 7.93 9.04
N LYS A 97 2.79 7.42 9.98
CA LYS A 97 2.62 7.99 11.31
C LYS A 97 2.58 6.90 12.36
N ARG A 98 3.16 7.14 13.53
CA ARG A 98 3.08 6.23 14.66
C ARG A 98 1.82 6.52 15.46
N GLU A 99 0.94 5.53 15.60
CA GLU A 99 -0.29 5.61 16.37
C GLU A 99 -0.40 4.37 17.28
N GLY A 100 -0.60 4.59 18.58
CA GLY A 100 -0.62 3.49 19.56
C GLY A 100 0.66 2.64 19.57
N GLY A 101 1.82 3.28 19.35
CA GLY A 101 3.13 2.62 19.32
C GLY A 101 3.46 1.86 18.03
N SER A 102 2.54 1.81 17.06
CA SER A 102 2.72 1.11 15.78
C SER A 102 2.74 2.08 14.60
N TRP A 103 3.58 1.82 13.60
CA TRP A 103 3.55 2.56 12.34
C TRP A 103 2.27 2.27 11.55
N LYS A 104 1.69 3.33 10.99
CA LYS A 104 0.49 3.32 10.17
C LYS A 104 0.72 4.13 8.90
N ALA A 105 0.12 3.70 7.79
CA ALA A 105 0.10 4.45 6.55
C ALA A 105 -0.99 5.54 6.59
N CYS A 106 -0.60 6.76 6.21
CA CYS A 106 -1.45 7.95 6.16
C CYS A 106 -1.37 8.68 4.81
N PRO A 107 -1.69 8.03 3.67
CA PRO A 107 -1.89 8.77 2.43
C PRO A 107 -3.01 9.81 2.60
N GLN A 108 -2.88 10.96 1.94
CA GLN A 108 -3.92 12.00 2.01
C GLN A 108 -5.23 11.58 1.33
N ASN A 109 -5.17 10.65 0.35
CA ASN A 109 -6.30 9.98 -0.28
C ASN A 109 -5.87 8.60 -0.79
N ILE A 110 -6.81 7.64 -0.85
CA ILE A 110 -6.56 6.28 -1.36
C ILE A 110 -6.98 6.15 -2.84
N THR A 111 -7.74 7.12 -3.35
CA THR A 111 -8.21 7.22 -4.73
C THR A 111 -7.59 8.47 -5.35
N ASN A 112 -6.57 8.31 -6.19
CA ASN A 112 -6.19 9.34 -7.15
C ASN A 112 -6.86 9.03 -8.49
#